data_AF-A0A661ZFZ2-F1
#
_entry.id   AF-A0A661ZFZ2-F1
#
_cell.length_a   1.000
_cell.length_b   1.000
_cell.length_c   1.000
_cell.angle_alpha   90.00
_cell.angle_beta   90.00
_cell.angle_gamma   90.00
#
_symmetry.space_group_name_H-M   'P 1'
#
loop_
_entity.id
_entity.type
_entity.pdbx_description
1 polymer ?
#
loop_
_entity_poly.entity_id
_entity_poly.type
_entity_poly.pdbx_seq_one_letter_code
_entity_poly.pdbx_strand_id
1 'polypeptide(L)'
;MKTLKITITTTATFLMLFLFTSSVFAQLEFQGLYLQGEGGAGWDADGSGPEPYGNGHDNKFYYVASRDYVDTTATSGGHMTNINNGFTLFEQALSDNGFSIDQVTLKFALADLGDDTEGIDYFSIGDMEYCNFYPMVITIELDGEALVEAIGNYSMYISGPGVREFESGYLKINNISGSSIEPVKNVANAFLEDIDTEELQFVMQMSENVEGLQENGRYGAYVDVSCTFEKGLPEIPFEGLYENHQGFASWDADGSGSEPFGDGHDTQLYYLSSPDYNGIDPDPNACLVECLEGQTGFLNTALQLEYRGFEINDMKLKLGLTSLGPDIEGEDWGDNWDNYYNNALIIELNNEQILAVLNDTNKAINAGGYYFSEASIGKVYNISDNASPEAQFVAQSFLKDLGTHHLKANAFNITLYNSNLSGNGRDGAFYNINAGSMLGVHERATFIPEGTVSGTWTLEDSPVYIDGNITIENGQTLTIQPGVKVAVRGPYHFTVQGCVKAEGTNDENI
;
A
#
# COMPACT_ATOMS: atom_id res chain seq x y z
N MET A 1 -25.49 -51.11 -15.92
CA MET A 1 -25.57 -50.94 -14.46
C MET A 1 -24.21 -50.45 -14.00
N LYS A 2 -24.16 -49.18 -13.59
CA LYS A 2 -22.95 -48.42 -13.26
C LYS A 2 -22.41 -48.88 -11.90
N THR A 3 -21.14 -49.25 -11.83
CA THR A 3 -20.40 -49.34 -10.58
C THR A 3 -19.67 -48.01 -10.41
N LEU A 4 -20.14 -47.19 -9.47
CA LEU A 4 -19.49 -45.94 -9.07
C LEU A 4 -18.08 -46.27 -8.55
N LYS A 5 -17.04 -45.82 -9.26
CA LYS A 5 -15.72 -45.60 -8.66
C LYS A 5 -15.68 -44.14 -8.25
N ILE A 6 -15.85 -43.90 -6.96
CA ILE A 6 -15.60 -42.62 -6.33
C ILE A 6 -14.07 -42.51 -6.25
N THR A 7 -13.49 -41.68 -7.11
CA THR A 7 -12.11 -41.23 -6.96
C THR A 7 -12.16 -40.09 -5.95
N ILE A 8 -11.71 -40.37 -4.72
CA ILE A 8 -11.49 -39.34 -3.71
C ILE A 8 -10.17 -38.67 -4.09
N THR A 9 -10.25 -37.53 -4.76
CA THR A 9 -9.10 -36.63 -4.93
C THR A 9 -8.81 -36.06 -3.56
N THR A 10 -7.73 -36.52 -2.94
CA THR A 10 -7.26 -36.00 -1.65
C THR A 10 -6.59 -34.67 -1.96
N THR A 11 -7.33 -33.57 -1.89
CA THR A 11 -6.74 -32.23 -1.86
C THR A 11 -5.98 -32.14 -0.54
N ALA A 12 -4.66 -32.16 -0.63
CA ALA A 12 -3.80 -31.95 0.53
C ALA A 12 -3.94 -30.48 0.92
N THR A 13 -4.86 -30.19 1.84
CA THR A 13 -4.89 -28.93 2.56
C THR A 13 -3.56 -28.81 3.30
N PHE A 14 -2.66 -27.98 2.78
CA PHE A 14 -1.46 -27.58 3.49
C PHE A 14 -1.94 -26.70 4.65
N LEU A 15 -2.19 -27.34 5.80
CA LEU A 15 -2.37 -26.65 7.06
C LEU A 15 -0.99 -26.07 7.41
N MET A 16 -0.73 -24.84 6.99
CA MET A 16 0.46 -24.10 7.37
C MET A 16 0.29 -23.74 8.85
N LEU A 17 0.82 -24.63 9.69
CA LEU A 17 0.99 -24.41 11.11
C LEU A 17 2.01 -23.27 11.26
N PHE A 18 1.53 -22.04 11.49
CA PHE A 18 2.36 -20.93 11.96
C PHE A 18 2.95 -21.33 13.32
N LEU A 19 4.12 -21.97 13.28
CA LEU A 19 5.02 -21.99 14.41
C LEU A 19 5.55 -20.57 14.54
N PHE A 20 4.96 -19.79 15.45
CA PHE A 20 5.49 -18.52 15.91
C PHE A 20 6.90 -18.75 16.46
N THR A 21 7.91 -18.57 15.60
CA THR A 21 9.20 -18.06 16.04
C THR A 21 9.01 -16.55 16.15
N SER A 22 9.25 -15.98 17.34
CA SER A 22 9.53 -14.54 17.47
C SER A 22 10.40 -14.11 16.30
N SER A 23 9.82 -13.34 15.38
CA SER A 23 10.40 -13.05 14.07
C SER A 23 11.73 -12.34 14.29
N VAL A 24 12.75 -12.66 13.49
CA VAL A 24 14.04 -11.96 13.49
C VAL A 24 13.89 -10.58 12.79
N PHE A 25 12.65 -10.06 12.71
CA PHE A 25 12.21 -8.90 11.95
C PHE A 25 11.50 -7.84 12.81
N ALA A 26 10.96 -8.18 13.99
CA ALA A 26 10.43 -7.21 14.95
C ALA A 26 11.52 -6.21 15.33
N GLN A 27 11.32 -4.92 15.05
CA GLN A 27 12.37 -3.90 15.21
C GLN A 27 12.25 -3.13 16.52
N LEU A 28 11.03 -2.93 17.01
CA LEU A 28 10.75 -2.31 18.32
C LEU A 28 9.71 -3.14 19.06
N GLU A 29 9.93 -3.37 20.36
CA GLU A 29 9.05 -4.17 21.20
C GLU A 29 8.61 -3.39 22.44
N PHE A 30 7.33 -3.45 22.78
CA PHE A 30 6.74 -2.79 23.94
C PHE A 30 5.89 -3.76 24.75
N GLN A 31 5.77 -3.51 26.05
CA GLN A 31 4.90 -4.25 26.95
C GLN A 31 4.08 -3.29 27.80
N GLY A 32 2.81 -3.63 28.02
CA GLY A 32 1.94 -2.95 28.97
C GLY A 32 1.26 -3.94 29.89
N LEU A 33 1.52 -3.84 31.19
CA LEU A 33 0.94 -4.72 32.19
C LEU A 33 -0.04 -3.95 33.09
N TYR A 34 -1.24 -4.50 33.28
CA TYR A 34 -2.27 -3.95 34.15
C TYR A 34 -1.77 -3.74 35.58
N LEU A 35 -0.98 -4.67 36.11
CA LEU A 35 -0.43 -4.55 37.46
C LEU A 35 0.60 -3.42 37.61
N GLN A 36 1.14 -2.90 36.51
CA GLN A 36 2.10 -1.80 36.48
C GLN A 36 1.46 -0.44 36.18
N GLY A 37 0.13 -0.38 36.04
CA GLY A 37 -0.55 0.86 35.66
C GLY A 37 -0.61 1.11 34.15
N GLU A 38 -0.30 0.09 33.34
CA GLU A 38 -0.27 0.14 31.88
C GLU A 38 -1.29 -0.85 31.30
N GLY A 39 -1.21 -1.14 30.00
CA GLY A 39 -2.08 -2.07 29.28
C GLY A 39 -3.09 -1.40 28.36
N GLY A 40 -4.02 -2.19 27.86
CA GLY A 40 -5.16 -1.74 27.06
C GLY A 40 -6.49 -1.88 27.80
N ALA A 41 -7.52 -1.28 27.22
CA ALA A 41 -8.90 -1.50 27.61
C ALA A 41 -9.79 -1.62 26.37
N GLY A 42 -10.81 -2.47 26.46
CA GLY A 42 -11.92 -2.52 25.51
C GLY A 42 -13.25 -2.47 26.26
N TRP A 43 -14.24 -1.74 25.73
CA TRP A 43 -15.55 -1.61 26.35
C TRP A 43 -16.68 -1.28 25.37
N ASP A 44 -17.90 -1.64 25.77
CA ASP A 44 -19.13 -1.04 25.27
C ASP A 44 -19.53 0.17 26.13
N ALA A 45 -20.21 1.14 25.55
CA ALA A 45 -20.65 2.35 26.22
C ALA A 45 -22.16 2.53 26.15
N ASP A 46 -22.79 2.86 27.28
CA ASP A 46 -24.23 3.16 27.33
C ASP A 46 -24.59 4.61 26.95
N GLY A 47 -23.58 5.44 26.67
CA GLY A 47 -23.72 6.84 26.28
C GLY A 47 -23.95 7.81 27.45
N SER A 48 -23.90 7.36 28.71
CA SER A 48 -23.91 8.25 29.89
C SER A 48 -22.53 8.80 30.26
N GLY A 49 -21.49 8.26 29.62
CA GLY A 49 -20.07 8.57 29.83
C GLY A 49 -19.51 9.66 28.91
N PRO A 50 -18.17 9.72 28.80
CA PRO A 50 -17.49 10.59 27.85
C PRO A 50 -17.63 10.10 26.39
N GLU A 51 -17.79 8.79 26.16
CA GLU A 51 -18.05 8.23 24.84
C GLU A 51 -19.56 8.21 24.51
N PRO A 52 -19.92 8.35 23.22
CA PRO A 52 -21.26 8.04 22.73
C PRO A 52 -21.69 6.60 23.04
N TYR A 53 -22.98 6.31 22.84
CA TYR A 53 -23.44 4.93 22.88
C TYR A 53 -22.72 4.11 21.79
N GLY A 54 -22.13 2.99 22.20
CA GLY A 54 -21.44 2.05 21.33
C GLY A 54 -21.62 0.65 21.90
N ASN A 55 -22.06 -0.28 21.07
CA ASN A 55 -22.31 -1.66 21.48
C ASN A 55 -21.75 -2.56 20.39
N GLY A 56 -20.68 -3.27 20.71
CA GLY A 56 -19.96 -4.09 19.77
C GLY A 56 -20.69 -5.40 19.47
N HIS A 57 -19.91 -6.39 19.07
CA HIS A 57 -20.38 -7.72 18.70
C HIS A 57 -20.26 -8.68 19.89
N ASP A 58 -20.92 -9.84 19.82
CA ASP A 58 -21.02 -10.87 20.87
C ASP A 58 -19.91 -10.85 21.94
N ASN A 59 -18.65 -11.02 21.52
CA ASN A 59 -17.45 -11.12 22.34
C ASN A 59 -16.41 -10.01 22.06
N LYS A 60 -16.78 -8.95 21.33
CA LYS A 60 -15.90 -7.86 20.89
C LYS A 60 -16.48 -6.54 21.35
N PHE A 61 -15.69 -5.77 22.07
CA PHE A 61 -16.09 -4.45 22.52
C PHE A 61 -16.15 -3.44 21.36
N TYR A 62 -17.02 -2.44 21.49
CA TYR A 62 -17.12 -1.37 20.50
C TYR A 62 -15.91 -0.42 20.49
N TYR A 63 -15.40 -0.08 21.67
CA TYR A 63 -14.29 0.85 21.85
C TYR A 63 -13.05 0.12 22.34
N VAL A 64 -11.87 0.58 21.90
CA VAL A 64 -10.57 0.22 22.46
C VAL A 64 -9.67 1.44 22.61
N ALA A 65 -8.82 1.44 23.63
CA ALA A 65 -7.80 2.47 23.85
C ALA A 65 -6.72 1.98 24.82
N SER A 66 -5.60 2.70 24.89
CA SER A 66 -4.62 2.46 25.96
C SER A 66 -5.19 2.87 27.31
N ARG A 67 -4.65 2.26 28.36
CA ARG A 67 -5.20 2.43 29.71
C ARG A 67 -5.26 3.89 30.17
N ASP A 68 -4.30 4.73 29.78
CA ASP A 68 -4.25 6.15 30.13
C ASP A 68 -5.47 6.95 29.63
N TYR A 69 -6.16 6.46 28.60
CA TYR A 69 -7.41 7.03 28.14
C TYR A 69 -8.57 6.82 29.14
N VAL A 70 -8.60 5.65 29.78
CA VAL A 70 -9.69 5.23 30.66
C VAL A 70 -9.39 5.59 32.12
N ASP A 71 -8.14 5.40 32.55
CA ASP A 71 -7.64 5.61 33.90
C ASP A 71 -6.67 6.80 33.92
N THR A 72 -7.15 7.94 34.44
CA THR A 72 -6.37 9.19 34.49
C THR A 72 -5.13 9.14 35.41
N THR A 73 -4.94 8.04 36.15
CA THR A 73 -3.72 7.82 36.95
C THR A 73 -2.64 7.07 36.19
N ALA A 74 -3.00 6.40 35.08
CA ALA A 74 -2.06 5.80 34.15
C ALA A 74 -1.45 6.87 33.23
N THR A 75 -0.20 6.66 32.82
CA THR A 75 0.55 7.61 31.98
C THR A 75 0.81 7.09 30.58
N SER A 76 0.59 5.81 30.32
CA SER A 76 0.90 5.12 29.06
C SER A 76 0.09 3.83 28.91
N GLY A 77 0.06 3.30 27.68
CA GLY A 77 -0.40 1.94 27.39
C GLY A 77 0.70 0.89 27.55
N GLY A 78 1.98 1.28 27.47
CA GLY A 78 3.12 0.40 27.69
C GLY A 78 4.46 1.12 27.51
N HIS A 79 5.54 0.43 27.85
CA HIS A 79 6.92 0.89 27.72
C HIS A 79 7.74 -0.02 26.81
N MET A 80 8.78 0.53 26.20
CA MET A 80 9.67 -0.21 25.30
C MET A 80 10.52 -1.19 26.11
N THR A 81 10.66 -2.39 25.59
CA THR A 81 11.40 -3.49 26.21
C THR A 81 12.61 -3.92 25.40
N ASN A 82 12.60 -3.64 24.09
CA ASN A 82 13.68 -4.03 23.20
C ASN A 82 13.76 -3.13 21.95
N ILE A 83 14.97 -2.95 21.44
CA ILE A 83 15.28 -2.38 20.12
C ILE A 83 16.13 -3.43 19.39
N ASN A 84 15.67 -3.85 18.23
CA ASN A 84 16.36 -4.81 17.38
C ASN A 84 16.92 -4.10 16.12
N ASN A 85 17.30 -4.88 15.11
CA ASN A 85 17.90 -4.35 13.88
C ASN A 85 16.99 -3.32 13.19
N GLY A 86 17.60 -2.27 12.62
CA GLY A 86 16.89 -1.23 11.86
C GLY A 86 16.80 0.12 12.56
N PHE A 87 17.11 0.22 13.86
CA PHE A 87 17.00 1.44 14.67
C PHE A 87 18.32 1.83 15.37
N THR A 88 19.43 1.77 14.66
CA THR A 88 20.76 2.01 15.25
C THR A 88 20.98 3.48 15.60
N LEU A 89 20.48 4.42 14.80
CA LEU A 89 20.61 5.86 15.10
C LEU A 89 19.76 6.24 16.29
N PHE A 90 18.53 5.71 16.37
CA PHE A 90 17.62 5.89 17.50
C PHE A 90 18.22 5.37 18.81
N GLU A 91 18.71 4.12 18.83
CA GLU A 91 19.35 3.53 20.01
C GLU A 91 20.57 4.34 20.46
N GLN A 92 21.43 4.76 19.51
CA GLN A 92 22.59 5.59 19.81
C GLN A 92 22.17 6.96 20.36
N ALA A 93 21.15 7.60 19.78
CA ALA A 93 20.67 8.90 20.22
C ALA A 93 20.07 8.84 21.64
N LEU A 94 19.37 7.76 22.01
CA LEU A 94 18.90 7.55 23.38
C LEU A 94 20.09 7.54 24.35
N SER A 95 21.12 6.73 24.07
CA SER A 95 22.33 6.63 24.90
C SER A 95 23.07 7.97 25.00
N ASP A 96 23.28 8.67 23.89
CA ASP A 96 24.02 9.94 23.84
C ASP A 96 23.32 11.06 24.61
N ASN A 97 22.00 10.99 24.71
CA ASN A 97 21.17 11.96 25.43
C ASN A 97 20.83 11.50 26.87
N GLY A 98 21.34 10.34 27.30
CA GLY A 98 21.21 9.84 28.67
C GLY A 98 19.84 9.24 29.01
N PHE A 99 19.10 8.78 28.00
CA PHE A 99 17.82 8.07 28.19
C PHE A 99 18.03 6.55 28.18
N SER A 100 17.15 5.84 28.88
CA SER A 100 17.01 4.38 28.77
C SER A 100 15.76 4.02 27.97
N ILE A 101 15.73 2.81 27.39
CA ILE A 101 14.63 2.38 26.52
C ILE A 101 13.29 2.34 27.26
N ASP A 102 13.26 2.02 28.55
CA ASP A 102 12.03 1.98 29.36
C ASP A 102 11.39 3.36 29.56
N GLN A 103 12.10 4.45 29.25
CA GLN A 103 11.52 5.80 29.20
C GLN A 103 10.75 6.07 27.89
N VAL A 104 10.92 5.22 26.87
CA VAL A 104 10.12 5.28 25.66
C VAL A 104 8.80 4.56 25.92
N THR A 105 7.70 5.27 25.82
CA THR A 105 6.35 4.74 26.10
C THR A 105 5.44 4.94 24.91
N LEU A 106 4.38 4.13 24.83
CA LEU A 106 3.36 4.27 23.80
C LEU A 106 1.97 4.47 24.38
N LYS A 107 1.11 5.12 23.59
CA LYS A 107 -0.32 5.28 23.81
C LYS A 107 -1.04 4.98 22.50
N PHE A 108 -2.10 4.20 22.54
CA PHE A 108 -2.99 4.02 21.40
C PHE A 108 -4.28 4.78 21.69
N ALA A 109 -4.63 5.68 20.78
CA ALA A 109 -5.80 6.54 20.93
C ALA A 109 -7.10 5.74 21.00
N LEU A 110 -8.19 6.41 21.39
CA LEU A 110 -9.53 5.82 21.27
C LEU A 110 -9.81 5.44 19.81
N ALA A 111 -10.10 4.17 19.60
CA ALA A 111 -10.60 3.63 18.35
C ALA A 111 -11.95 2.94 18.56
N ASP A 112 -12.74 2.88 17.50
CA ASP A 112 -14.06 2.25 17.47
C ASP A 112 -14.33 1.50 16.17
N LEU A 113 -15.46 0.80 16.09
CA LEU A 113 -15.83 -0.03 14.93
C LEU A 113 -16.23 0.77 13.68
N GLY A 114 -16.35 2.10 13.76
CA GLY A 114 -16.72 2.97 12.65
C GLY A 114 -18.07 2.60 12.03
N ASP A 115 -18.09 2.45 10.70
CA ASP A 115 -19.29 2.10 9.93
C ASP A 115 -19.78 0.67 10.18
N ASP A 116 -18.91 -0.21 10.71
CA ASP A 116 -19.24 -1.56 11.17
C ASP A 116 -20.08 -2.38 10.18
N THR A 117 -19.62 -2.47 8.92
CA THR A 117 -20.35 -3.18 7.86
C THR A 117 -19.98 -4.67 7.80
N GLU A 118 -20.97 -5.56 7.95
CA GLU A 118 -20.78 -7.02 7.83
C GLU A 118 -20.19 -7.41 6.47
N GLY A 119 -19.22 -8.31 6.47
CA GLY A 119 -18.54 -8.79 5.27
C GLY A 119 -17.43 -7.88 4.75
N ILE A 120 -17.28 -6.66 5.29
CA ILE A 120 -16.18 -5.73 4.99
C ILE A 120 -15.40 -5.39 6.26
N ASP A 121 -16.08 -4.87 7.28
CA ASP A 121 -15.46 -4.44 8.53
C ASP A 121 -15.42 -5.56 9.55
N TYR A 122 -16.39 -6.47 9.53
CA TYR A 122 -16.35 -7.67 10.36
C TYR A 122 -16.88 -8.90 9.61
N PHE A 123 -16.26 -10.05 9.85
CA PHE A 123 -16.61 -11.33 9.25
C PHE A 123 -15.93 -12.48 10.01
N SER A 124 -16.19 -13.72 9.59
CA SER A 124 -15.59 -14.91 10.20
C SER A 124 -15.14 -15.91 9.14
N ILE A 125 -13.99 -16.53 9.36
CA ILE A 125 -13.45 -17.59 8.52
C ILE A 125 -13.14 -18.78 9.44
N GLY A 126 -13.92 -19.84 9.33
CA GLY A 126 -13.84 -20.96 10.28
C GLY A 126 -14.17 -20.51 11.71
N ASP A 127 -13.28 -20.80 12.66
CA ASP A 127 -13.39 -20.40 14.08
C ASP A 127 -12.70 -19.05 14.36
N MET A 128 -12.17 -18.38 13.33
CA MET A 128 -11.53 -17.08 13.44
C MET A 128 -12.50 -15.96 13.07
N GLU A 129 -12.40 -14.86 13.79
CA GLU A 129 -13.24 -13.69 13.69
C GLU A 129 -12.39 -12.44 13.49
N TYR A 130 -12.83 -11.56 12.59
CA TYR A 130 -12.10 -10.36 12.19
C TYR A 130 -12.98 -9.12 12.39
N CYS A 131 -12.39 -8.00 12.80
CA CYS A 131 -13.11 -6.75 13.02
C CYS A 131 -12.18 -5.54 12.89
N ASN A 132 -12.48 -4.58 12.03
CA ASN A 132 -11.70 -3.36 11.87
C ASN A 132 -12.04 -2.30 12.93
N PHE A 133 -11.03 -1.59 13.40
CA PHE A 133 -11.11 -0.46 14.32
C PHE A 133 -10.46 0.80 13.72
N TYR A 134 -11.04 1.95 14.02
CA TYR A 134 -10.67 3.27 13.48
C TYR A 134 -10.76 4.38 14.52
N PRO A 135 -9.95 5.46 14.41
CA PRO A 135 -8.75 5.54 13.59
C PRO A 135 -7.60 4.73 14.23
N MET A 136 -6.54 4.46 13.47
CA MET A 136 -5.30 3.94 14.06
C MET A 136 -4.32 5.08 14.34
N VAL A 137 -4.16 5.44 15.61
CA VAL A 137 -3.19 6.46 16.05
C VAL A 137 -2.42 5.95 17.25
N ILE A 138 -1.10 5.90 17.12
CA ILE A 138 -0.17 5.59 18.21
C ILE A 138 0.73 6.79 18.46
N THR A 139 0.72 7.29 19.69
CA THR A 139 1.68 8.28 20.16
C THR A 139 2.82 7.56 20.87
N ILE A 140 4.05 7.83 20.43
CA ILE A 140 5.26 7.41 21.15
C ILE A 140 5.83 8.63 21.86
N GLU A 141 6.11 8.46 23.15
CA GLU A 141 6.65 9.49 24.03
C GLU A 141 8.01 9.04 24.59
N LEU A 142 8.86 10.00 24.94
CA LEU A 142 10.14 9.77 25.61
C LEU A 142 10.17 10.59 26.90
N ASP A 143 10.24 9.92 28.04
CA ASP A 143 10.23 10.55 29.38
C ASP A 143 9.01 11.47 29.59
N GLY A 144 7.86 11.07 29.02
CA GLY A 144 6.59 11.82 29.06
C GLY A 144 6.51 13.01 28.09
N GLU A 145 7.51 13.19 27.22
CA GLU A 145 7.53 14.21 26.16
C GLU A 145 7.19 13.60 24.80
N ALA A 146 6.53 14.38 23.93
CA ALA A 146 6.17 13.94 22.59
C ALA A 146 7.41 13.59 21.74
N LEU A 147 7.43 12.40 21.13
CA LEU A 147 8.53 11.96 20.25
C LEU A 147 8.05 11.89 18.80
N VAL A 148 7.23 10.89 18.48
CA VAL A 148 6.66 10.64 17.15
C VAL A 148 5.22 10.15 17.27
N GLU A 149 4.45 10.32 16.19
CA GLU A 149 3.09 9.79 16.06
C GLU A 149 3.01 8.89 14.83
N ALA A 150 2.56 7.65 15.01
CA ALA A 150 2.29 6.72 13.93
C ALA A 150 0.78 6.75 13.62
N ILE A 151 0.44 7.07 12.38
CA ILE A 151 -0.96 7.24 11.94
C ILE A 151 -1.24 6.27 10.80
N GLY A 152 -2.33 5.53 10.91
CA GLY A 152 -2.81 4.64 9.85
C GLY A 152 -4.32 4.69 9.71
N ASN A 153 -4.79 3.94 8.71
CA ASN A 153 -6.21 3.90 8.39
C ASN A 153 -6.98 3.04 9.39
N TYR A 154 -6.55 1.79 9.60
CA TYR A 154 -7.26 0.81 10.44
C TYR A 154 -6.28 -0.01 11.29
N SER A 155 -6.84 -0.67 12.31
CA SER A 155 -6.27 -1.90 12.88
C SER A 155 -7.32 -3.00 12.90
N MET A 156 -6.93 -4.23 12.60
CA MET A 156 -7.81 -5.37 12.56
C MET A 156 -7.67 -6.16 13.84
N TYR A 157 -8.76 -6.24 14.61
CA TYR A 157 -8.90 -7.19 15.69
C TYR A 157 -9.13 -8.59 15.13
N ILE A 158 -8.28 -9.52 15.54
CA ILE A 158 -8.30 -10.93 15.18
C ILE A 158 -8.56 -11.73 16.46
N SER A 159 -9.65 -12.50 16.48
CA SER A 159 -10.00 -13.33 17.62
C SER A 159 -10.40 -14.75 17.25
N GLY A 160 -10.04 -15.70 18.10
CA GLY A 160 -10.38 -17.12 17.94
C GLY A 160 -9.86 -17.94 19.11
N PRO A 161 -9.87 -19.29 19.02
CA PRO A 161 -9.36 -20.16 20.06
C PRO A 161 -7.89 -19.87 20.42
N GLY A 162 -7.67 -19.17 21.55
CA GLY A 162 -6.34 -18.81 22.03
C GLY A 162 -5.67 -17.65 21.29
N VAL A 163 -6.40 -16.92 20.44
CA VAL A 163 -5.89 -15.79 19.67
C VAL A 163 -6.68 -14.53 20.03
N ARG A 164 -5.96 -13.46 20.38
CA ARG A 164 -6.48 -12.09 20.54
C ARG A 164 -5.39 -11.11 20.15
N GLU A 165 -5.56 -10.51 18.99
CA GLU A 165 -4.51 -9.71 18.36
C GLU A 165 -5.10 -8.51 17.64
N PHE A 166 -4.34 -7.43 17.57
CA PHE A 166 -4.54 -6.36 16.58
C PHE A 166 -3.38 -6.37 15.60
N GLU A 167 -3.68 -6.25 14.31
CA GLU A 167 -2.70 -6.00 13.26
C GLU A 167 -3.13 -4.78 12.45
N SER A 168 -2.23 -3.81 12.27
CA SER A 168 -2.48 -2.63 11.44
C SER A 168 -1.97 -2.82 10.00
N GLY A 169 -2.43 -1.95 9.10
CA GLY A 169 -1.64 -1.62 7.90
C GLY A 169 -0.33 -0.89 8.29
N TYR A 170 0.44 -0.44 7.29
CA TYR A 170 1.60 0.40 7.58
C TYR A 170 1.17 1.81 8.01
N LEU A 171 1.85 2.31 9.04
CA LEU A 171 1.58 3.56 9.73
C LEU A 171 2.64 4.59 9.35
N LYS A 172 2.18 5.72 8.83
CA LYS A 172 3.03 6.86 8.56
C LYS A 172 3.54 7.48 9.85
N ILE A 173 4.85 7.69 9.95
CA ILE A 173 5.50 8.28 11.12
C ILE A 173 5.63 9.79 10.96
N ASN A 174 5.14 10.54 11.94
CA ASN A 174 5.17 12.00 11.98
C ASN A 174 5.98 12.50 13.18
N ASN A 175 6.83 13.50 12.95
CA ASN A 175 7.54 14.17 14.03
C ASN A 175 6.60 15.07 14.83
N ILE A 176 6.41 14.78 16.12
CA ILE A 176 5.60 15.61 17.03
C ILE A 176 6.42 16.25 18.16
N SER A 177 7.74 16.08 18.15
CA SER A 177 8.66 16.58 19.19
C SER A 177 8.89 18.09 19.19
N GLY A 178 8.19 18.86 18.34
CA GLY A 178 8.44 20.30 18.13
C GLY A 178 8.38 21.14 19.41
N SER A 179 7.53 20.75 20.37
CA SER A 179 7.39 21.40 21.68
C SER A 179 8.30 20.82 22.77
N SER A 180 8.97 19.71 22.51
CA SER A 180 9.79 19.00 23.49
C SER A 180 11.19 19.58 23.66
N ILE A 181 11.88 19.15 24.71
CA ILE A 181 13.26 19.54 24.98
C ILE A 181 14.23 19.05 23.88
N GLU A 182 15.36 19.73 23.74
CA GLU A 182 16.35 19.44 22.69
C GLU A 182 16.84 17.98 22.66
N PRO A 183 17.09 17.32 23.81
CA PRO A 183 17.45 15.89 23.81
C PRO A 183 16.39 14.99 23.14
N VAL A 184 15.10 15.26 23.37
CA VAL A 184 14.00 14.48 22.77
C VAL A 184 13.89 14.74 21.27
N LYS A 185 14.09 15.99 20.83
CA LYS A 185 14.13 16.35 19.40
C LYS A 185 15.25 15.64 18.65
N ASN A 186 16.43 15.54 19.26
CA ASN A 186 17.56 14.81 18.69
C ASN A 186 17.23 13.32 18.49
N VAL A 187 16.59 12.70 19.49
CA VAL A 187 16.16 11.30 19.41
C VAL A 187 15.06 11.12 18.34
N ALA A 188 14.10 12.04 18.24
CA ALA A 188 13.05 11.99 17.22
C ALA A 188 13.62 12.08 15.80
N ASN A 189 14.60 12.95 15.57
CA ASN A 189 15.27 13.05 14.27
C ASN A 189 16.01 11.75 13.94
N ALA A 190 16.74 11.17 14.90
CA ALA A 190 17.44 9.91 14.70
C ALA A 190 16.47 8.74 14.40
N PHE A 191 15.31 8.71 15.07
CA PHE A 191 14.24 7.75 14.76
C PHE A 191 13.77 7.89 13.31
N LEU A 192 13.52 9.12 12.84
CA LEU A 192 13.06 9.35 11.47
C LEU A 192 14.16 9.08 10.42
N GLU A 193 15.43 9.28 10.76
CA GLU A 193 16.55 8.90 9.90
C GLU A 193 16.67 7.37 9.75
N ASP A 194 16.37 6.59 10.80
CA ASP A 194 16.32 5.12 10.71
C ASP A 194 15.11 4.62 9.90
N ILE A 195 13.98 5.34 9.96
CA ILE A 195 12.77 5.07 9.16
C ILE A 195 13.00 5.39 7.67
N ASP A 196 13.64 6.52 7.37
CA ASP A 196 13.88 7.03 6.01
C ASP A 196 12.58 7.16 5.19
N THR A 197 12.41 6.35 4.16
CA THR A 197 11.21 6.34 3.29
C THR A 197 10.21 5.25 3.65
N GLU A 198 10.52 4.40 4.64
CA GLU A 198 9.67 3.30 5.07
C GLU A 198 8.65 3.76 6.12
N GLU A 199 7.83 2.82 6.58
CA GLU A 199 6.79 3.03 7.58
C GLU A 199 6.84 1.91 8.63
N LEU A 200 5.92 1.92 9.60
CA LEU A 200 5.83 0.88 10.61
C LEU A 200 4.50 0.15 10.56
N GLN A 201 4.54 -1.18 10.49
CA GLN A 201 3.39 -2.02 10.80
C GLN A 201 3.34 -2.27 12.30
N PHE A 202 2.16 -2.18 12.91
CA PHE A 202 1.93 -2.45 14.32
C PHE A 202 1.18 -3.75 14.53
N VAL A 203 1.68 -4.57 15.45
CA VAL A 203 1.02 -5.79 15.93
C VAL A 203 0.93 -5.74 17.45
N MET A 204 -0.24 -6.06 18.01
CA MET A 204 -0.48 -6.14 19.44
C MET A 204 -1.13 -7.47 19.81
N GLN A 205 -0.44 -8.27 20.60
CA GLN A 205 -1.02 -9.44 21.25
C GLN A 205 -1.62 -9.06 22.61
N MET A 206 -2.78 -9.63 22.91
CA MET A 206 -3.53 -9.34 24.13
C MET A 206 -3.71 -10.59 24.98
N SER A 207 -3.64 -10.39 26.28
CA SER A 207 -4.08 -11.40 27.25
C SER A 207 -5.60 -11.59 27.25
N GLU A 208 -6.08 -12.61 27.96
CA GLU A 208 -7.47 -12.62 28.41
C GLU A 208 -7.73 -11.44 29.37
N ASN A 209 -9.02 -11.08 29.53
CA ASN A 209 -9.44 -10.02 30.44
C ASN A 209 -8.80 -10.18 31.82
N VAL A 210 -7.99 -9.21 32.23
CA VAL A 210 -7.24 -9.21 33.49
C VAL A 210 -8.10 -8.66 34.63
N GLU A 211 -8.86 -7.59 34.36
CA GLU A 211 -9.76 -6.96 35.32
C GLU A 211 -11.00 -6.40 34.60
N GLY A 212 -12.15 -6.34 35.29
CA GLY A 212 -13.37 -5.76 34.74
C GLY A 212 -13.34 -4.23 34.71
N LEU A 213 -13.88 -3.64 33.66
CA LEU A 213 -14.10 -2.20 33.53
C LEU A 213 -15.60 -1.93 33.63
N GLN A 214 -16.03 -1.28 34.72
CA GLN A 214 -17.43 -0.92 34.92
C GLN A 214 -17.57 0.44 35.63
N GLU A 215 -17.42 1.51 34.87
CA GLU A 215 -17.51 2.88 35.37
C GLU A 215 -17.84 3.87 34.25
N ASN A 216 -18.38 5.04 34.61
CA ASN A 216 -18.66 6.14 33.67
C ASN A 216 -19.41 5.69 32.40
N GLY A 217 -20.38 4.78 32.52
CA GLY A 217 -21.16 4.27 31.39
C GLY A 217 -20.43 3.22 30.52
N ARG A 218 -19.22 2.81 30.90
CA ARG A 218 -18.41 1.78 30.22
C ARG A 218 -18.66 0.40 30.83
N TYR A 219 -18.71 -0.62 29.98
CA TYR A 219 -18.83 -2.04 30.34
C TYR A 219 -17.81 -2.83 29.52
N GLY A 220 -16.75 -3.29 30.16
CA GLY A 220 -15.61 -3.82 29.43
C GLY A 220 -14.59 -4.55 30.30
N ALA A 221 -13.35 -4.58 29.82
CA ALA A 221 -12.22 -5.14 30.55
C ALA A 221 -10.90 -4.45 30.23
N TYR A 222 -9.97 -4.57 31.18
CA TYR A 222 -8.55 -4.30 31.00
C TYR A 222 -7.80 -5.55 30.57
N VAL A 223 -6.72 -5.35 29.81
CA VAL A 223 -5.87 -6.42 29.27
C VAL A 223 -4.39 -6.02 29.35
N ASP A 224 -3.54 -7.01 29.61
CA ASP A 224 -2.10 -6.89 29.32
C ASP A 224 -1.88 -6.98 27.80
N VAL A 225 -0.89 -6.21 27.32
CA VAL A 225 -0.54 -6.10 25.89
C VAL A 225 0.96 -6.33 25.65
N SER A 226 1.27 -6.95 24.52
CA SER A 226 2.63 -7.07 23.97
C SER A 226 2.61 -6.56 22.55
N CYS A 227 3.37 -5.51 22.26
CA CYS A 227 3.31 -4.82 20.98
C CYS A 227 4.66 -4.92 20.25
N THR A 228 4.60 -5.09 18.93
CA THR A 228 5.77 -5.07 18.05
C THR A 228 5.55 -4.12 16.89
N PHE A 229 6.63 -3.46 16.46
CA PHE A 229 6.66 -2.70 15.23
C PHE A 229 7.67 -3.30 14.24
N GLU A 230 7.23 -3.48 13.01
CA GLU A 230 8.06 -3.93 11.89
C GLU A 230 8.16 -2.82 10.85
N LYS A 231 9.39 -2.49 10.44
CA LYS A 231 9.63 -1.47 9.42
C LYS A 231 9.47 -2.05 8.02
N GLY A 232 8.82 -1.30 7.14
CA GLY A 232 8.63 -1.70 5.75
C GLY A 232 7.59 -0.83 5.05
N LEU A 233 7.02 -1.35 3.97
CA LEU A 233 5.98 -0.72 3.18
C LEU A 233 4.91 -1.77 2.81
N PRO A 234 3.67 -1.36 2.50
CA PRO A 234 2.69 -2.26 1.92
C PRO A 234 3.23 -2.83 0.59
N GLU A 235 3.29 -4.15 0.49
CA GLU A 235 3.86 -4.84 -0.66
C GLU A 235 3.02 -6.04 -1.08
N ILE A 236 2.84 -6.24 -2.40
CA ILE A 236 2.33 -7.48 -2.98
C ILE A 236 3.34 -7.98 -4.02
N PRO A 237 4.01 -9.12 -3.78
CA PRO A 237 4.94 -9.70 -4.75
C PRO A 237 4.19 -10.23 -5.97
N PHE A 238 4.85 -10.24 -7.13
CA PHE A 238 4.31 -10.77 -8.38
C PHE A 238 5.37 -11.42 -9.26
N GLU A 239 4.91 -12.27 -10.19
CA GLU A 239 5.72 -12.87 -11.26
C GLU A 239 4.91 -12.93 -12.57
N GLY A 240 5.59 -12.91 -13.71
CA GLY A 240 4.98 -13.11 -15.02
C GLY A 240 5.88 -13.94 -15.91
N LEU A 241 5.56 -15.21 -16.07
CA LEU A 241 6.29 -16.14 -16.94
C LEU A 241 5.52 -16.40 -18.24
N TYR A 242 6.19 -16.22 -19.38
CA TYR A 242 5.55 -16.35 -20.69
C TYR A 242 5.04 -17.75 -20.99
N GLU A 243 5.64 -18.79 -20.40
CA GLU A 243 5.09 -20.15 -20.51
C GLU A 243 3.69 -20.33 -19.91
N ASN A 244 3.29 -19.41 -19.01
CA ASN A 244 1.97 -19.35 -18.40
C ASN A 244 1.06 -18.30 -19.07
N HIS A 245 1.43 -17.82 -20.27
CA HIS A 245 0.79 -16.70 -20.97
C HIS A 245 0.99 -15.33 -20.29
N GLN A 246 2.03 -15.18 -19.46
CA GLN A 246 2.29 -13.96 -18.67
C GLN A 246 3.57 -13.23 -19.11
N GLY A 247 3.97 -12.16 -18.42
CA GLY A 247 5.13 -11.35 -18.77
C GLY A 247 4.75 -10.21 -19.71
N PHE A 248 5.64 -9.80 -20.60
CA PHE A 248 5.30 -8.76 -21.58
C PHE A 248 5.89 -9.04 -22.95
N ALA A 249 5.27 -8.43 -23.97
CA ALA A 249 5.83 -8.35 -25.31
C ALA A 249 6.40 -6.95 -25.53
N SER A 250 7.50 -6.86 -26.27
CA SER A 250 8.07 -5.60 -26.73
C SER A 250 8.45 -5.71 -28.21
N TRP A 251 8.21 -4.66 -29.00
CA TRP A 251 8.37 -4.70 -30.46
C TRP A 251 8.54 -3.32 -31.10
N ASP A 252 9.18 -3.34 -32.27
CA ASP A 252 9.12 -2.27 -33.25
C ASP A 252 7.97 -2.52 -34.23
N ALA A 253 7.39 -1.45 -34.76
CA ALA A 253 6.24 -1.52 -35.65
C ALA A 253 6.52 -0.83 -37.00
N ASP A 254 6.19 -1.51 -38.10
CA ASP A 254 6.33 -0.96 -39.45
C ASP A 254 5.15 -0.06 -39.90
N GLY A 255 4.14 0.07 -39.04
CA GLY A 255 2.92 0.86 -39.29
C GLY A 255 1.87 0.20 -40.19
N SER A 256 2.06 -1.06 -40.60
CA SER A 256 1.05 -1.83 -41.37
C SER A 256 -0.02 -2.48 -40.48
N GLY A 257 0.24 -2.56 -39.18
CA GLY A 257 -0.66 -3.09 -38.16
C GLY A 257 -1.57 -2.03 -37.54
N SER A 258 -1.94 -2.28 -36.29
CA SER A 258 -2.75 -1.42 -35.42
C SER A 258 -1.96 -0.30 -34.78
N GLU A 259 -0.67 -0.55 -34.51
CA GLU A 259 0.24 0.45 -33.96
C GLU A 259 0.79 1.32 -35.09
N PRO A 260 1.00 2.63 -34.85
CA PRO A 260 1.79 3.48 -35.74
C PRO A 260 3.21 2.93 -35.97
N PHE A 261 3.90 3.48 -36.97
CA PHE A 261 5.34 3.21 -37.11
C PHE A 261 6.08 3.65 -35.84
N GLY A 262 6.92 2.77 -35.32
CA GLY A 262 7.78 3.01 -34.17
C GLY A 262 9.02 2.12 -34.28
N ASP A 263 10.19 2.70 -34.10
CA ASP A 263 11.49 2.07 -34.31
C ASP A 263 12.36 2.45 -33.10
N GLY A 264 12.65 1.49 -32.24
CA GLY A 264 13.41 1.69 -31.00
C GLY A 264 14.91 1.55 -31.21
N HIS A 265 15.62 1.09 -30.17
CA HIS A 265 17.08 1.06 -30.12
C HIS A 265 17.63 -0.33 -29.79
N ASP A 266 18.15 -1.04 -30.78
CA ASP A 266 18.79 -2.36 -30.64
C ASP A 266 17.95 -3.41 -29.87
N THR A 267 18.06 -3.43 -28.54
CA THR A 267 17.33 -4.36 -27.64
C THR A 267 16.20 -3.67 -26.84
N GLN A 268 16.04 -2.37 -27.04
CA GLN A 268 15.10 -1.47 -26.37
C GLN A 268 14.03 -1.07 -27.39
N LEU A 269 13.03 -1.92 -27.55
CA LEU A 269 12.06 -1.80 -28.64
C LEU A 269 11.01 -0.72 -28.33
N TYR A 270 10.41 -0.15 -29.37
CA TYR A 270 9.62 1.07 -29.24
C TYR A 270 8.32 0.90 -28.42
N TYR A 271 7.63 -0.22 -28.58
CA TYR A 271 6.36 -0.52 -27.89
C TYR A 271 6.54 -1.65 -26.86
N LEU A 272 5.73 -1.63 -25.80
CA LEU A 272 5.51 -2.80 -24.95
C LEU A 272 4.07 -2.87 -24.41
N SER A 273 3.61 -4.08 -24.08
CA SER A 273 2.32 -4.35 -23.47
C SER A 273 2.30 -5.73 -22.80
N SER A 274 1.28 -6.02 -22.00
CA SER A 274 0.98 -7.41 -21.64
C SER A 274 0.53 -8.24 -22.86
N PRO A 275 0.63 -9.58 -22.82
CA PRO A 275 0.35 -10.45 -23.97
C PRO A 275 -1.12 -10.47 -24.41
N ASP A 276 -2.07 -10.09 -23.57
CA ASP A 276 -3.49 -10.00 -23.94
C ASP A 276 -3.79 -8.85 -24.93
N TYR A 277 -2.84 -7.94 -25.11
CA TYR A 277 -3.00 -6.81 -26.00
C TYR A 277 -3.17 -7.25 -27.45
N ASN A 278 -4.33 -6.92 -28.01
CA ASN A 278 -4.60 -6.89 -29.45
C ASN A 278 -4.11 -8.14 -30.21
N GLY A 279 -4.49 -9.31 -29.68
CA GLY A 279 -4.28 -10.61 -30.30
C GLY A 279 -2.84 -11.09 -30.32
N ILE A 280 -1.94 -10.50 -29.51
CA ILE A 280 -0.60 -11.05 -29.27
C ILE A 280 -0.72 -12.46 -28.70
N ASP A 281 -1.51 -12.61 -27.65
CA ASP A 281 -1.89 -13.89 -27.05
C ASP A 281 -3.40 -13.88 -26.74
N PRO A 282 -4.22 -14.70 -27.42
CA PRO A 282 -5.65 -14.77 -27.18
C PRO A 282 -6.04 -15.64 -25.97
N ASP A 283 -5.09 -16.22 -25.23
CA ASP A 283 -5.40 -17.00 -24.04
C ASP A 283 -6.12 -16.14 -22.98
N PRO A 284 -7.21 -16.62 -22.38
CA PRO A 284 -7.93 -15.85 -21.36
C PRO A 284 -7.09 -15.54 -20.12
N ASN A 285 -6.00 -16.28 -19.86
CA ASN A 285 -5.09 -16.01 -18.75
C ASN A 285 -3.97 -15.03 -19.10
N ALA A 286 -3.92 -14.54 -20.34
CA ALA A 286 -2.89 -13.62 -20.77
C ALA A 286 -2.92 -12.35 -19.92
N CYS A 287 -1.80 -12.01 -19.29
CA CYS A 287 -1.66 -10.83 -18.43
C CYS A 287 -0.19 -10.42 -18.28
N LEU A 288 0.06 -9.29 -17.62
CA LEU A 288 1.43 -8.85 -17.30
C LEU A 288 2.06 -9.79 -16.26
N VAL A 289 1.40 -9.92 -15.11
CA VAL A 289 1.85 -10.71 -13.96
C VAL A 289 0.66 -11.21 -13.16
N GLU A 290 0.87 -12.27 -12.40
CA GLU A 290 -0.01 -12.69 -11.30
C GLU A 290 0.58 -12.27 -9.95
N CYS A 291 -0.29 -11.95 -8.99
CA CYS A 291 0.14 -11.67 -7.63
C CYS A 291 0.48 -12.99 -6.91
N LEU A 292 1.41 -12.92 -5.96
CA LEU A 292 1.91 -14.07 -5.22
C LEU A 292 1.63 -13.90 -3.72
N GLU A 293 1.65 -15.02 -2.99
CA GLU A 293 1.65 -15.02 -1.54
C GLU A 293 2.89 -14.30 -0.98
N GLY A 294 2.77 -13.79 0.25
CA GLY A 294 3.85 -13.06 0.93
C GLY A 294 3.64 -11.54 0.97
N GLN A 295 2.41 -11.10 0.73
CA GLN A 295 2.01 -9.70 0.87
C GLN A 295 2.14 -9.19 2.31
N THR A 296 2.51 -7.92 2.45
CA THR A 296 2.58 -7.19 3.72
C THR A 296 1.70 -5.94 3.64
N GLY A 297 1.04 -5.56 4.74
CA GLY A 297 0.18 -4.36 4.77
C GLY A 297 -1.13 -4.46 3.97
N PHE A 298 -1.45 -5.64 3.40
CA PHE A 298 -2.68 -5.92 2.64
C PHE A 298 -3.59 -6.96 3.32
N LEU A 299 -3.70 -6.90 4.66
CA LEU A 299 -4.42 -7.89 5.45
C LEU A 299 -5.93 -7.94 5.11
N ASN A 300 -6.61 -6.79 4.94
CA ASN A 300 -8.03 -6.81 4.55
C ASN A 300 -8.19 -7.52 3.21
N THR A 301 -7.33 -7.21 2.24
CA THR A 301 -7.39 -7.77 0.89
C THR A 301 -7.21 -9.28 0.92
N ALA A 302 -6.19 -9.75 1.63
CA ALA A 302 -5.90 -11.18 1.78
C ALA A 302 -7.11 -11.94 2.39
N LEU A 303 -7.68 -11.41 3.47
CA LEU A 303 -8.82 -12.02 4.13
C LEU A 303 -10.10 -11.95 3.29
N GLN A 304 -10.29 -10.88 2.52
CA GLN A 304 -11.47 -10.73 1.68
C GLN A 304 -11.42 -11.66 0.46
N LEU A 305 -10.23 -11.97 -0.06
CA LEU A 305 -10.01 -13.04 -1.03
C LEU A 305 -10.39 -14.40 -0.41
N GLU A 306 -9.80 -14.75 0.74
CA GLU A 306 -10.07 -16.03 1.42
C GLU A 306 -11.56 -16.20 1.76
N TYR A 307 -12.17 -15.18 2.37
CA TYR A 307 -13.59 -15.17 2.75
C TYR A 307 -14.52 -15.41 1.55
N ARG A 308 -14.08 -15.04 0.34
CA ARG A 308 -14.84 -15.20 -0.91
C ARG A 308 -14.40 -16.40 -1.75
N GLY A 309 -13.42 -17.17 -1.28
CA GLY A 309 -12.92 -18.36 -1.95
C GLY A 309 -12.05 -18.05 -3.17
N PHE A 310 -11.35 -16.91 -3.17
CA PHE A 310 -10.33 -16.57 -4.14
C PHE A 310 -8.93 -16.81 -3.58
N GLU A 311 -7.97 -17.05 -4.47
CA GLU A 311 -6.54 -17.09 -4.15
C GLU A 311 -5.87 -15.78 -4.57
N ILE A 312 -4.74 -15.43 -3.97
CA ILE A 312 -4.00 -14.21 -4.35
C ILE A 312 -3.57 -14.24 -5.83
N ASN A 313 -3.26 -15.42 -6.37
CA ASN A 313 -2.91 -15.61 -7.78
C ASN A 313 -4.09 -15.39 -8.75
N ASP A 314 -5.33 -15.35 -8.25
CA ASP A 314 -6.49 -14.93 -9.07
C ASP A 314 -6.45 -13.43 -9.37
N MET A 315 -5.67 -12.65 -8.62
CA MET A 315 -5.43 -11.24 -8.84
C MET A 315 -4.26 -11.04 -9.81
N LYS A 316 -4.56 -10.47 -10.97
CA LYS A 316 -3.62 -10.31 -12.10
C LYS A 316 -3.51 -8.86 -12.51
N LEU A 317 -2.34 -8.46 -12.99
CA LEU A 317 -2.12 -7.14 -13.58
C LEU A 317 -2.09 -7.28 -15.10
N LYS A 318 -2.68 -6.33 -15.80
CA LYS A 318 -2.55 -6.13 -17.24
C LYS A 318 -1.95 -4.76 -17.53
N LEU A 319 -1.16 -4.67 -18.58
CA LEU A 319 -0.52 -3.44 -19.01
C LEU A 319 -0.98 -3.10 -20.43
N GLY A 320 -1.58 -1.92 -20.56
CA GLY A 320 -1.95 -1.38 -21.87
C GLY A 320 -0.76 -1.15 -22.80
N LEU A 321 -1.03 -0.66 -24.01
CA LEU A 321 0.05 -0.26 -24.91
C LEU A 321 0.84 0.91 -24.32
N THR A 322 2.13 0.72 -24.19
CA THR A 322 3.09 1.76 -23.78
C THR A 322 4.14 1.96 -24.88
N SER A 323 4.84 3.09 -24.86
CA SER A 323 5.90 3.36 -25.84
C SER A 323 6.98 4.29 -25.32
N LEU A 324 8.10 4.41 -26.06
CA LEU A 324 9.16 5.41 -25.83
C LEU A 324 8.71 6.87 -26.01
N GLY A 325 7.45 7.10 -26.41
CA GLY A 325 6.92 8.45 -26.59
C GLY A 325 7.67 9.22 -27.69
N PRO A 326 8.13 10.46 -27.43
CA PRO A 326 8.87 11.27 -28.40
C PRO A 326 10.20 10.67 -28.87
N ASP A 327 10.77 9.75 -28.09
CA ASP A 327 12.01 9.03 -28.38
C ASP A 327 13.26 9.94 -28.49
N ILE A 328 13.45 10.82 -27.50
CA ILE A 328 14.53 11.79 -27.42
C ILE A 328 15.69 11.24 -26.58
N GLU A 329 16.88 11.14 -27.17
CA GLU A 329 18.11 10.74 -26.47
C GLU A 329 18.42 11.68 -25.30
N GLY A 330 18.68 11.10 -24.13
CA GLY A 330 18.94 11.81 -22.87
C GLY A 330 17.68 12.15 -22.06
N GLU A 331 16.48 12.04 -22.66
CA GLU A 331 15.19 12.28 -22.00
C GLU A 331 14.38 10.99 -21.87
N ASP A 332 14.20 10.30 -23.00
CA ASP A 332 13.40 9.08 -23.11
C ASP A 332 14.27 7.83 -23.08
N TRP A 333 15.54 7.93 -23.49
CA TRP A 333 16.48 6.81 -23.46
C TRP A 333 17.93 7.27 -23.31
N GLY A 334 18.81 6.34 -22.96
CA GLY A 334 20.26 6.53 -22.96
C GLY A 334 20.98 5.18 -22.95
N ASP A 335 22.30 5.20 -22.74
CA ASP A 335 23.21 4.04 -22.93
C ASP A 335 22.72 2.68 -22.41
N ASN A 336 21.94 2.63 -21.32
CA ASN A 336 21.43 1.39 -20.74
C ASN A 336 20.04 1.56 -20.09
N TRP A 337 19.26 2.57 -20.48
CA TRP A 337 17.95 2.80 -19.88
C TRP A 337 16.97 3.43 -20.86
N ASP A 338 15.68 3.17 -20.63
CA ASP A 338 14.55 3.72 -21.37
C ASP A 338 13.43 4.14 -20.43
N ASN A 339 12.67 5.14 -20.83
CA ASN A 339 11.44 5.58 -20.20
C ASN A 339 10.27 5.23 -21.12
N TYR A 340 9.41 4.32 -20.66
CA TYR A 340 8.16 4.00 -21.33
C TYR A 340 7.02 4.82 -20.73
N TYR A 341 6.13 5.34 -21.58
CA TYR A 341 4.99 6.19 -21.21
C TYR A 341 3.65 5.52 -21.51
N ASN A 342 2.56 6.13 -21.04
CA ASN A 342 1.18 5.62 -21.15
C ASN A 342 0.96 4.31 -20.38
N ASN A 343 1.59 4.18 -19.21
CA ASN A 343 1.51 2.99 -18.37
C ASN A 343 0.16 2.93 -17.65
N ALA A 344 -0.82 2.33 -18.31
CA ALA A 344 -2.12 2.01 -17.73
C ALA A 344 -2.11 0.56 -17.23
N LEU A 345 -2.05 0.40 -15.92
CA LEU A 345 -2.17 -0.89 -15.25
C LEU A 345 -3.63 -1.12 -14.86
N ILE A 346 -4.14 -2.31 -15.19
CA ILE A 346 -5.45 -2.79 -14.74
C ILE A 346 -5.21 -3.99 -13.83
N ILE A 347 -5.76 -3.93 -12.62
CA ILE A 347 -5.81 -5.07 -11.70
C ILE A 347 -7.15 -5.75 -11.91
N GLU A 348 -7.09 -7.04 -12.24
CA GLU A 348 -8.24 -7.90 -12.43
C GLU A 348 -8.28 -8.99 -11.36
N LEU A 349 -9.48 -9.39 -10.96
CA LEU A 349 -9.71 -10.58 -10.14
C LEU A 349 -10.56 -11.55 -10.96
N ASN A 350 -10.03 -12.74 -11.26
CA ASN A 350 -10.74 -13.75 -12.07
C ASN A 350 -11.29 -13.21 -13.42
N ASN A 351 -10.49 -12.36 -14.07
CA ASN A 351 -10.81 -11.64 -15.33
C ASN A 351 -11.88 -10.54 -15.20
N GLU A 352 -12.20 -10.12 -13.98
CA GLU A 352 -13.06 -8.96 -13.71
C GLU A 352 -12.17 -7.76 -13.34
N GLN A 353 -12.30 -6.64 -14.06
CA GLN A 353 -11.54 -5.43 -13.75
C GLN A 353 -12.03 -4.81 -12.44
N ILE A 354 -11.11 -4.62 -11.50
CA ILE A 354 -11.45 -4.10 -10.17
C ILE A 354 -10.79 -2.75 -9.89
N LEU A 355 -9.53 -2.56 -10.30
CA LEU A 355 -8.78 -1.33 -10.04
C LEU A 355 -7.98 -0.91 -11.28
N ALA A 356 -7.74 0.38 -11.42
CA ALA A 356 -6.84 0.94 -12.42
C ALA A 356 -5.78 1.83 -11.77
N VAL A 357 -4.57 1.80 -12.31
CA VAL A 357 -3.47 2.68 -11.92
C VAL A 357 -2.86 3.30 -13.17
N LEU A 358 -2.74 4.62 -13.16
CA LEU A 358 -2.04 5.36 -14.20
C LEU A 358 -0.67 5.74 -13.66
N ASN A 359 0.39 5.22 -14.28
CA ASN A 359 1.77 5.62 -14.02
C ASN A 359 2.27 6.46 -15.20
N ASP A 360 2.99 7.53 -14.90
CA ASP A 360 3.56 8.43 -15.91
C ASP A 360 4.63 7.71 -16.73
N THR A 361 5.63 7.20 -16.03
CA THR A 361 6.84 6.62 -16.61
C THR A 361 7.10 5.25 -16.01
N ASN A 362 7.55 4.31 -16.84
CA ASN A 362 8.18 3.07 -16.39
C ASN A 362 9.61 3.05 -16.90
N LYS A 363 10.57 3.22 -16.00
CA LYS A 363 11.98 3.29 -16.36
C LYS A 363 12.57 1.90 -16.39
N ALA A 364 12.94 1.41 -17.58
CA ALA A 364 13.66 0.16 -17.75
C ALA A 364 15.17 0.41 -17.73
N ILE A 365 15.94 -0.45 -17.08
CA ILE A 365 17.40 -0.35 -16.99
C ILE A 365 18.01 -1.72 -17.31
N ASN A 366 18.95 -1.74 -18.26
CA ASN A 366 19.74 -2.92 -18.60
C ASN A 366 20.91 -3.09 -17.63
N ALA A 367 20.94 -4.22 -16.93
CA ALA A 367 21.95 -4.55 -15.93
C ALA A 367 22.94 -5.65 -16.39
N GLY A 368 23.11 -5.82 -17.71
CA GLY A 368 24.10 -6.75 -18.26
C GLY A 368 23.63 -8.20 -18.26
N GLY A 369 22.54 -8.47 -19.00
CA GLY A 369 21.97 -9.81 -19.20
C GLY A 369 20.57 -10.00 -18.60
N TYR A 370 20.10 -9.03 -17.85
CA TYR A 370 18.73 -8.89 -17.35
C TYR A 370 18.38 -7.41 -17.26
N TYR A 371 17.10 -7.10 -17.10
CA TYR A 371 16.60 -5.75 -16.91
C TYR A 371 15.89 -5.64 -15.56
N PHE A 372 15.77 -4.42 -15.05
CA PHE A 372 14.83 -4.08 -14.01
C PHE A 372 14.02 -2.87 -14.44
N SER A 373 12.84 -2.69 -13.85
CA SER A 373 11.96 -1.57 -14.14
C SER A 373 11.45 -0.91 -12.88
N GLU A 374 11.36 0.41 -12.93
CA GLU A 374 10.87 1.25 -11.84
C GLU A 374 9.78 2.18 -12.36
N ALA A 375 8.53 1.95 -11.94
CA ALA A 375 7.41 2.81 -12.31
C ALA A 375 7.39 4.10 -11.48
N SER A 376 6.97 5.21 -12.07
CA SER A 376 6.50 6.37 -11.30
C SER A 376 5.27 6.00 -10.46
N ILE A 377 5.01 6.72 -9.39
CA ILE A 377 3.79 6.53 -8.59
C ILE A 377 2.50 6.81 -9.38
N GLY A 378 1.42 6.16 -8.97
CA GLY A 378 0.09 6.32 -9.54
C GLY A 378 -1.00 6.27 -8.48
N LYS A 379 -2.03 7.09 -8.66
CA LYS A 379 -3.27 6.98 -7.89
C LYS A 379 -4.03 5.74 -8.34
N VAL A 380 -4.62 5.03 -7.38
CA VAL A 380 -5.47 3.87 -7.65
C VAL A 380 -6.93 4.32 -7.77
N TYR A 381 -7.59 3.89 -8.85
CA TYR A 381 -8.99 4.17 -9.12
C TYR A 381 -9.81 2.89 -9.00
N ASN A 382 -10.93 2.97 -8.28
CA ASN A 382 -11.92 1.91 -8.28
C ASN A 382 -12.67 1.91 -9.62
N ILE A 383 -12.61 0.79 -10.34
CA ILE A 383 -13.32 0.59 -11.62
C ILE A 383 -14.24 -0.65 -11.58
N SER A 384 -14.50 -1.17 -10.38
CA SER A 384 -15.21 -2.44 -10.15
C SER A 384 -16.73 -2.39 -10.37
N ASP A 385 -17.29 -1.27 -10.83
CA ASP A 385 -18.76 -1.09 -11.01
C ASP A 385 -19.43 -2.20 -11.84
N ASN A 386 -18.70 -2.81 -12.77
CA ASN A 386 -19.19 -3.89 -13.62
C ASN A 386 -18.75 -5.30 -13.18
N ALA A 387 -17.95 -5.40 -12.11
CA ALA A 387 -17.51 -6.66 -11.54
C ALA A 387 -18.58 -7.25 -10.60
N SER A 388 -18.43 -8.53 -10.26
CA SER A 388 -19.23 -9.22 -9.26
C SER A 388 -19.20 -8.50 -7.90
N PRO A 389 -20.27 -8.59 -7.08
CA PRO A 389 -20.26 -8.03 -5.73
C PRO A 389 -19.07 -8.50 -4.89
N GLU A 390 -18.68 -9.76 -5.05
CA GLU A 390 -17.52 -10.36 -4.40
C GLU A 390 -16.22 -9.64 -4.79
N ALA A 391 -15.98 -9.41 -6.07
CA ALA A 391 -14.81 -8.68 -6.57
C ALA A 391 -14.82 -7.20 -6.17
N GLN A 392 -16.00 -6.55 -6.10
CA GLN A 392 -16.13 -5.17 -5.61
C GLN A 392 -15.68 -5.03 -4.15
N PHE A 393 -15.96 -6.03 -3.30
CA PHE A 393 -15.48 -6.01 -1.92
C PHE A 393 -13.96 -6.17 -1.82
N VAL A 394 -13.35 -7.02 -2.66
CA VAL A 394 -11.88 -7.14 -2.73
C VAL A 394 -11.26 -5.81 -3.17
N ALA A 395 -11.87 -5.13 -4.14
CA ALA A 395 -11.43 -3.80 -4.56
C ALA A 395 -11.49 -2.77 -3.41
N GLN A 396 -12.57 -2.80 -2.62
CA GLN A 396 -12.75 -1.92 -1.46
C GLN A 396 -11.72 -2.22 -0.37
N SER A 397 -11.43 -3.48 -0.07
CA SER A 397 -10.39 -3.84 0.90
C SER A 397 -8.99 -3.45 0.45
N PHE A 398 -8.69 -3.59 -0.84
CA PHE A 398 -7.41 -3.13 -1.39
C PHE A 398 -7.22 -1.63 -1.17
N LEU A 399 -8.25 -0.84 -1.45
CA LEU A 399 -8.21 0.61 -1.23
C LEU A 399 -8.14 0.97 0.25
N LYS A 400 -8.76 0.17 1.14
CA LYS A 400 -8.65 0.34 2.58
C LYS A 400 -7.22 0.09 3.08
N ASP A 401 -6.61 -1.00 2.63
CA ASP A 401 -5.22 -1.36 2.94
C ASP A 401 -4.23 -0.32 2.41
N LEU A 402 -4.41 0.10 1.16
CA LEU A 402 -3.59 1.13 0.56
C LEU A 402 -3.77 2.49 1.26
N GLY A 403 -4.97 2.80 1.75
CA GLY A 403 -5.26 4.05 2.44
C GLY A 403 -4.92 5.27 1.58
N THR A 404 -3.94 6.06 2.01
CA THR A 404 -3.49 7.27 1.32
C THR A 404 -2.22 7.10 0.50
N HIS A 405 -1.70 5.88 0.39
CA HIS A 405 -0.54 5.58 -0.43
C HIS A 405 -0.86 5.72 -1.92
N HIS A 406 0.16 6.07 -2.70
CA HIS A 406 0.17 5.86 -4.14
C HIS A 406 0.75 4.47 -4.44
N LEU A 407 0.37 3.88 -5.57
CA LEU A 407 0.88 2.58 -5.98
C LEU A 407 1.99 2.73 -7.02
N LYS A 408 3.01 1.90 -6.89
CA LYS A 408 4.11 1.74 -7.84
C LYS A 408 4.32 0.25 -8.12
N ALA A 409 4.61 -0.12 -9.36
CA ALA A 409 4.92 -1.50 -9.74
C ALA A 409 6.37 -1.59 -10.24
N ASN A 410 7.20 -2.37 -9.54
CA ASN A 410 8.60 -2.54 -9.87
C ASN A 410 8.88 -3.98 -10.30
N ALA A 411 9.76 -4.18 -11.27
CA ALA A 411 10.23 -5.49 -11.68
C ALA A 411 11.75 -5.56 -11.52
N PHE A 412 12.27 -6.59 -10.83
CA PHE A 412 13.67 -6.64 -10.42
C PHE A 412 14.52 -7.57 -11.28
N ASN A 413 13.90 -8.52 -11.98
CA ASN A 413 14.59 -9.52 -12.78
C ASN A 413 13.80 -9.85 -14.05
N ILE A 414 13.94 -9.01 -15.07
CA ILE A 414 13.33 -9.20 -16.38
C ILE A 414 14.32 -9.91 -17.31
N THR A 415 13.86 -10.97 -17.99
CA THR A 415 14.69 -11.75 -18.91
C THR A 415 13.98 -12.04 -20.22
N LEU A 416 14.73 -11.98 -21.32
CA LEU A 416 14.25 -12.40 -22.63
C LEU A 416 13.76 -13.86 -22.61
N TYR A 417 12.54 -14.09 -23.07
CA TYR A 417 12.01 -15.42 -23.36
C TYR A 417 12.42 -15.83 -24.78
N ASN A 418 12.78 -17.10 -24.97
CA ASN A 418 13.31 -17.61 -26.24
C ASN A 418 12.22 -17.83 -27.31
N SER A 419 11.46 -16.78 -27.60
CA SER A 419 10.45 -16.70 -28.66
C SER A 419 10.40 -15.28 -29.21
N ASN A 420 10.21 -15.17 -30.52
CA ASN A 420 10.11 -13.88 -31.20
C ASN A 420 8.65 -13.53 -31.44
N LEU A 421 8.33 -12.26 -31.31
CA LEU A 421 7.08 -11.67 -31.79
C LEU A 421 7.30 -11.23 -33.23
N SER A 422 6.55 -11.80 -34.18
CA SER A 422 6.61 -11.37 -35.57
C SER A 422 5.23 -11.46 -36.23
N GLY A 423 4.90 -10.46 -37.04
CA GLY A 423 3.64 -10.39 -37.80
C GLY A 423 2.73 -9.24 -37.37
N ASN A 424 1.71 -8.95 -38.18
CA ASN A 424 0.86 -7.77 -38.04
C ASN A 424 1.65 -6.45 -37.95
N GLY A 425 2.76 -6.35 -38.69
CA GLY A 425 3.66 -5.20 -38.67
C GLY A 425 4.59 -5.12 -37.47
N ARG A 426 4.59 -6.11 -36.57
CA ARG A 426 5.44 -6.16 -35.37
C ARG A 426 6.70 -7.01 -35.60
N ASP A 427 7.82 -6.56 -35.07
CA ASP A 427 9.08 -7.31 -34.96
C ASP A 427 9.67 -7.11 -33.55
N GLY A 428 9.81 -8.18 -32.79
CA GLY A 428 10.20 -8.07 -31.39
C GLY A 428 10.28 -9.39 -30.64
N ALA A 429 10.07 -9.34 -29.33
CA ALA A 429 10.27 -10.48 -28.44
C ALA A 429 9.34 -10.47 -27.22
N PHE A 430 9.36 -11.59 -26.50
CA PHE A 430 8.66 -11.79 -25.24
C PHE A 430 9.65 -11.80 -24.07
N TYR A 431 9.19 -11.35 -22.92
CA TYR A 431 10.02 -11.20 -21.73
C TYR A 431 9.28 -11.75 -20.51
N ASN A 432 10.02 -12.49 -19.68
CA ASN A 432 9.56 -12.87 -18.35
C ASN A 432 9.86 -11.74 -17.37
N ILE A 433 8.98 -11.59 -16.38
CA ILE A 433 9.24 -10.86 -15.13
C ILE A 433 9.39 -11.93 -14.05
N ASN A 434 10.64 -12.28 -13.69
CA ASN A 434 10.90 -13.37 -12.74
C ASN A 434 10.76 -12.96 -11.26
N ALA A 435 10.66 -11.65 -11.00
CA ALA A 435 10.40 -11.10 -9.68
C ALA A 435 10.01 -9.63 -9.81
N GLY A 436 8.99 -9.21 -9.09
CA GLY A 436 8.62 -7.82 -8.91
C GLY A 436 7.60 -7.66 -7.78
N SER A 437 7.20 -6.43 -7.54
CA SER A 437 6.17 -6.13 -6.54
C SER A 437 5.41 -4.85 -6.81
N MET A 438 4.16 -4.83 -6.35
CA MET A 438 3.39 -3.61 -6.16
C MET A 438 3.67 -3.07 -4.77
N LEU A 439 4.04 -1.79 -4.69
CA LEU A 439 4.39 -1.10 -3.46
C LEU A 439 3.45 0.08 -3.22
N GLY A 440 2.94 0.17 -1.99
CA GLY A 440 2.30 1.38 -1.48
C GLY A 440 3.36 2.35 -0.97
N VAL A 441 3.39 3.58 -1.48
CA VAL A 441 4.37 4.60 -1.08
C VAL A 441 3.73 5.96 -0.82
N HIS A 442 4.35 6.72 0.08
CA HIS A 442 4.01 8.11 0.36
C HIS A 442 4.98 9.08 -0.34
N GLU A 443 4.75 9.30 -1.63
CA GLU A 443 5.47 10.34 -2.39
C GLU A 443 4.58 11.55 -2.66
N ARG A 444 5.21 12.73 -2.69
CA ARG A 444 4.52 13.98 -3.02
C ARG A 444 4.17 13.98 -4.51
N ALA A 445 2.90 14.19 -4.82
CA ALA A 445 2.39 14.42 -6.17
C ALA A 445 0.98 15.02 -6.10
N THR A 446 0.58 15.72 -7.16
CA THR A 446 -0.77 16.25 -7.31
C THR A 446 -1.47 15.56 -8.47
N PHE A 447 -2.65 15.00 -8.22
CA PHE A 447 -3.47 14.34 -9.24
C PHE A 447 -4.68 15.19 -9.60
N ILE A 448 -4.77 15.60 -10.85
CA ILE A 448 -5.84 16.44 -11.38
C ILE A 448 -6.81 15.57 -12.19
N PRO A 449 -8.03 15.30 -11.67
CA PRO A 449 -9.06 14.59 -12.43
C PRO A 449 -9.67 15.49 -13.51
N GLU A 450 -10.64 14.97 -14.27
CA GLU A 450 -11.38 15.80 -15.23
C GLU A 450 -12.09 16.98 -14.54
N GLY A 451 -12.14 18.12 -15.23
CA GLY A 451 -12.89 19.28 -14.75
C GLY A 451 -12.25 20.63 -15.03
N THR A 452 -12.70 21.65 -14.31
CA THR A 452 -12.19 23.01 -14.45
C THR A 452 -11.00 23.25 -13.53
N VAL A 453 -9.94 23.88 -14.05
CA VAL A 453 -8.75 24.26 -13.27
C VAL A 453 -8.43 25.75 -13.42
N SER A 454 -7.94 26.35 -12.34
CA SER A 454 -7.40 27.71 -12.30
C SER A 454 -6.51 27.89 -11.07
N GLY A 455 -5.80 29.03 -10.98
CA GLY A 455 -4.93 29.32 -9.85
C GLY A 455 -3.45 29.21 -10.21
N THR A 456 -2.62 28.77 -9.25
CA THR A 456 -1.17 28.63 -9.42
C THR A 456 -0.74 27.23 -9.00
N TRP A 457 -0.01 26.53 -9.88
CA TRP A 457 0.75 25.33 -9.53
C TRP A 457 2.18 25.73 -9.19
N THR A 458 2.65 25.21 -8.07
CA THR A 458 3.92 25.52 -7.43
C THR A 458 4.81 24.27 -7.38
N LEU A 459 6.09 24.45 -7.06
CA LEU A 459 7.00 23.32 -6.91
C LEU A 459 6.55 22.34 -5.80
N GLU A 460 5.82 22.82 -4.79
CA GLU A 460 5.26 21.98 -3.73
C GLU A 460 4.18 21.01 -4.22
N ASP A 461 3.55 21.35 -5.36
CA ASP A 461 2.54 20.54 -6.04
C ASP A 461 3.16 19.55 -7.04
N SER A 462 4.45 19.70 -7.36
CA SER A 462 5.16 18.92 -8.39
C SER A 462 5.50 17.50 -7.89
N PRO A 463 5.36 16.46 -8.73
CA PRO A 463 4.79 16.50 -10.09
C PRO A 463 3.26 16.65 -10.09
N VAL A 464 2.75 17.36 -11.09
CA VAL A 464 1.31 17.50 -11.37
C VAL A 464 0.91 16.55 -12.48
N TYR A 465 0.14 15.52 -12.13
CA TYR A 465 -0.38 14.52 -13.04
C TYR A 465 -1.80 14.84 -13.48
N ILE A 466 -2.05 14.82 -14.79
CA ILE A 466 -3.36 15.08 -15.39
C ILE A 466 -3.99 13.77 -15.82
N ASP A 467 -5.10 13.41 -15.17
CA ASP A 467 -5.81 12.13 -15.32
C ASP A 467 -7.22 12.30 -15.92
N GLY A 468 -7.46 13.44 -16.55
CA GLY A 468 -8.74 13.75 -17.18
C GLY A 468 -8.65 14.96 -18.09
N ASN A 469 -9.71 15.18 -18.86
CA ASN A 469 -9.80 16.39 -19.69
C ASN A 469 -9.99 17.60 -18.78
N ILE A 470 -9.15 18.62 -18.95
CA ILE A 470 -9.22 19.83 -18.11
C ILE A 470 -9.61 21.04 -18.92
N THR A 471 -10.34 21.95 -18.28
CA THR A 471 -10.78 23.21 -18.88
C THR A 471 -10.32 24.40 -18.04
N ILE A 472 -9.66 25.37 -18.68
CA ILE A 472 -9.39 26.67 -18.08
C ILE A 472 -10.47 27.62 -18.62
N GLU A 473 -11.46 27.90 -17.78
CA GLU A 473 -12.65 28.69 -18.15
C GLU A 473 -12.32 30.14 -18.53
N ASN A 474 -13.21 30.77 -19.31
CA ASN A 474 -13.06 32.16 -19.71
C ASN A 474 -12.93 33.09 -18.49
N GLY A 475 -11.96 34.00 -18.52
CA GLY A 475 -11.65 34.91 -17.40
C GLY A 475 -10.85 34.28 -16.26
N GLN A 476 -10.56 32.97 -16.29
CA GLN A 476 -9.65 32.31 -15.36
C GLN A 476 -8.21 32.30 -15.89
N THR A 477 -7.24 32.15 -14.98
CA THR A 477 -5.83 31.95 -15.32
C THR A 477 -5.29 30.77 -14.53
N LEU A 478 -4.56 29.89 -15.21
CA LEU A 478 -3.69 28.89 -14.60
C LEU A 478 -2.23 29.35 -14.79
N THR A 479 -1.52 29.56 -13.68
CA THR A 479 -0.09 29.86 -13.68
C THR A 479 0.68 28.62 -13.25
N ILE A 480 1.71 28.25 -13.99
CA ILE A 480 2.62 27.13 -13.69
C ILE A 480 3.98 27.76 -13.41
N GLN A 481 4.44 27.63 -12.16
CA GLN A 481 5.71 28.19 -11.70
C GLN A 481 6.91 27.44 -12.29
N PRO A 482 8.11 28.05 -12.28
CA PRO A 482 9.33 27.37 -12.70
C PRO A 482 9.55 26.05 -11.95
N GLY A 483 10.06 25.02 -12.64
CA GLY A 483 10.42 23.73 -12.06
C GLY A 483 9.27 22.77 -11.81
N VAL A 484 8.02 23.16 -12.08
CA VAL A 484 6.86 22.27 -11.95
C VAL A 484 6.83 21.28 -13.11
N LYS A 485 6.93 19.98 -12.82
CA LYS A 485 6.72 18.92 -13.81
C LYS A 485 5.22 18.73 -14.00
N VAL A 486 4.74 18.87 -15.25
CA VAL A 486 3.35 18.56 -15.62
C VAL A 486 3.33 17.39 -16.59
N ALA A 487 2.63 16.31 -16.24
CA ALA A 487 2.55 15.10 -17.04
C ALA A 487 1.10 14.69 -17.31
N VAL A 488 0.77 14.46 -18.59
CA VAL A 488 -0.58 14.05 -19.03
C VAL A 488 -0.59 12.55 -19.25
N ARG A 489 -1.33 11.82 -18.42
CA ARG A 489 -1.22 10.35 -18.34
C ARG A 489 -2.35 9.63 -19.05
N GLY A 490 -2.47 9.92 -20.34
CA GLY A 490 -3.49 9.37 -21.21
C GLY A 490 -3.86 10.32 -22.34
N PRO A 491 -4.87 9.96 -23.16
CA PRO A 491 -5.31 10.77 -24.30
C PRO A 491 -6.18 11.97 -23.86
N TYR A 492 -5.77 12.67 -22.81
CA TYR A 492 -6.48 13.81 -22.26
C TYR A 492 -6.06 15.11 -22.93
N HIS A 493 -6.95 16.10 -22.95
CA HIS A 493 -6.69 17.39 -23.57
C HIS A 493 -6.97 18.57 -22.63
N PHE A 494 -6.30 19.69 -22.94
CA PHE A 494 -6.50 20.97 -22.27
C PHE A 494 -7.41 21.83 -23.15
N THR A 495 -8.57 22.22 -22.62
CA THR A 495 -9.44 23.22 -23.23
C THR A 495 -9.16 24.59 -22.60
N VAL A 496 -8.44 25.45 -23.31
CA VAL A 496 -8.08 26.79 -22.80
C VAL A 496 -9.01 27.85 -23.38
N GLN A 497 -9.99 28.30 -22.59
CA GLN A 497 -10.85 29.44 -22.90
C GLN A 497 -10.40 30.72 -22.19
N GLY A 498 -9.70 30.57 -21.06
CA GLY A 498 -9.04 31.63 -20.31
C GLY A 498 -7.57 31.79 -20.72
N CYS A 499 -6.67 31.74 -19.73
CA CYS A 499 -5.23 31.93 -19.92
C CYS A 499 -4.42 30.84 -19.19
N VAL A 500 -3.39 30.29 -19.84
CA VAL A 500 -2.34 29.49 -19.20
C VAL A 500 -1.03 30.27 -19.27
N LYS A 501 -0.32 30.38 -18.15
CA LYS A 501 1.00 31.00 -18.03
C LYS A 501 2.00 29.97 -17.52
N ALA A 502 2.85 29.46 -18.38
CA ALA A 502 3.98 28.62 -17.99
C ALA A 502 5.24 29.51 -17.88
N GLU A 503 5.74 29.71 -16.67
CA GLU A 503 6.81 30.67 -16.35
C GLU A 503 8.13 29.95 -16.00
N GLY A 504 8.73 29.23 -16.95
CA GLY A 504 10.03 28.56 -16.72
C GLY A 504 11.24 29.52 -16.68
N THR A 505 12.37 29.07 -16.12
CA THR A 505 13.66 29.75 -16.18
C THR A 505 14.72 28.88 -16.87
N ASN A 506 15.89 29.44 -17.19
CA ASN A 506 17.00 28.66 -17.79
C ASN A 506 17.49 27.53 -16.88
N ASP A 507 17.34 27.69 -15.55
CA ASP A 507 17.78 26.71 -14.56
C ASP A 507 16.62 25.80 -14.11
N GLU A 508 15.37 26.22 -14.36
CA GLU A 508 14.14 25.55 -13.91
C GLU A 508 13.12 25.52 -15.05
N ASN A 509 13.27 24.53 -15.93
CA ASN A 509 12.32 24.26 -17.00
C ASN A 509 10.96 23.81 -16.43
N ILE A 510 9.92 23.91 -17.25
CA ILE A 510 8.59 23.34 -16.99
C ILE A 510 8.40 22.14 -17.90
#